data_AF-A0A7C7V6Q9-F1
#
_entry.id   AF-A0A7C7V6Q9-F1
#
_cell.length_a   1.000
_cell.length_b   1.000
_cell.length_c   1.000
_cell.angle_alpha   90.00
_cell.angle_beta   90.00
_cell.angle_gamma   90.00
#
_symmetry.space_group_name_H-M   'P 1'
#
loop_
_entity.id
_entity.type
_entity.pdbx_description
1 polymer ?
#
loop_
_entity_poly.entity_id
_entity_poly.type
_entity_poly.pdbx_seq_one_letter_code
_entity_poly.pdbx_strand_id
1 'polypeptide(L)'
;MAVVLLIALRVSIGWHFLYEGVWKIRHADEFSAVPFLMQAKGPAAELFYAMLPDSDGRRRLRTRPVATAKPLIDAWRALRDKVISRYELEELERKGAEVIFWDHQERLEAYLRRENEAIVAFFRARAESQQSGEAEQPLPEQVRRWLAAIGQIEKSYHQALQQLVAGHGPADPKLFQPLVPGTDQKLTLAQVVRGSTIRNPAGRRILGVELAIPGWEYNTAWLALKNEAMRRYRPSPEQRHAIQELYHRYKESAEQYLAANREFIEAHFASVDRFRQEQGRGNAAFQKQRAWERKRELRQEVNQWLSELDGMGQAFWRAVWDVLDEDQRARGMMAEPVPTTHRLPVSLLGIDSVTELFDAAITYGLTAIGVCLVAGLFTRLACVGAGLFLVMVILSQPAWPSIYPPAPPEAGHALLVDKNFVEMVACFALATTAVGRWGGVDFFLSHWIGRPLARRLREEGAVPREP
;
A
#
# COMPACT_ATOMS: atom_id res chain seq x y z
N MET A 1 51.05 20.76 0.28
CA MET A 1 50.24 20.50 -0.93
C MET A 1 49.33 19.28 -0.78
N ALA A 2 49.83 18.08 -0.47
CA ALA A 2 48.99 16.87 -0.33
C ALA A 2 47.80 17.01 0.65
N VAL A 3 48.02 17.60 1.84
CA VAL A 3 46.95 17.82 2.83
C VAL A 3 45.86 18.75 2.29
N VAL A 4 46.24 19.82 1.59
CA VAL A 4 45.29 20.79 1.01
C VAL A 4 44.43 20.11 -0.05
N LEU A 5 45.03 19.28 -0.91
CA LEU A 5 44.30 18.53 -1.94
C LEU A 5 43.33 17.51 -1.33
N LEU A 6 43.72 16.83 -0.25
CA LEU A 6 42.82 15.89 0.43
C LEU A 6 41.65 16.61 1.12
N ILE A 7 41.89 17.78 1.70
CA ILE A 7 40.82 18.62 2.26
C ILE A 7 39.90 19.10 1.14
N ALA A 8 40.45 19.58 0.02
CA ALA A 8 39.67 20.01 -1.13
C ALA A 8 38.80 18.86 -1.66
N LEU A 9 39.37 17.67 -1.86
CA LEU A 9 38.64 16.47 -2.28
C LEU A 9 37.51 16.11 -1.32
N ARG A 10 37.77 16.12 0.01
CA ARG A 10 36.74 15.88 1.03
C ARG A 10 35.59 16.88 0.92
N VAL A 11 35.92 18.17 0.81
CA VAL A 11 34.91 19.24 0.72
C VAL A 11 34.13 19.14 -0.59
N SER A 12 34.79 18.86 -1.72
CA SER A 12 34.12 18.69 -3.03
C SER A 12 33.14 17.51 -3.02
N ILE A 13 33.55 16.35 -2.50
CA ILE A 13 32.67 15.18 -2.37
C ILE A 13 31.52 15.50 -1.41
N GLY A 14 31.83 16.07 -0.24
CA GLY A 14 30.82 16.48 0.73
C GLY A 14 29.80 17.45 0.15
N TRP A 15 30.25 18.40 -0.67
CA TRP A 15 29.39 19.36 -1.35
C TRP A 15 28.44 18.68 -2.34
N HIS A 16 28.93 17.70 -3.10
CA HIS A 16 28.10 16.94 -4.02
C HIS A 16 26.98 16.18 -3.29
N PHE A 17 27.31 15.42 -2.24
CA PHE A 17 26.32 14.72 -1.41
C PHE A 17 25.32 15.67 -0.74
N LEU A 18 25.81 16.80 -0.23
CA LEU A 18 24.98 17.81 0.41
C LEU A 18 23.99 18.43 -0.58
N TYR A 19 24.47 18.79 -1.78
CA TYR A 19 23.64 19.33 -2.83
C TYR A 19 22.53 18.35 -3.23
N GLU A 20 22.88 17.08 -3.45
CA GLU A 20 21.94 16.02 -3.78
C GLU A 20 20.89 15.79 -2.70
N GLY A 21 21.28 15.85 -1.42
CA GLY A 21 20.36 15.73 -0.30
C GLY A 21 19.43 16.94 -0.16
N VAL A 22 19.98 18.16 -0.21
CA VAL A 22 19.20 19.41 -0.12
C VAL A 22 18.25 19.57 -1.30
N TRP A 23 18.65 19.15 -2.50
CA TRP A 23 17.76 19.14 -3.66
C TRP A 23 16.54 18.25 -3.39
N LYS A 24 16.74 17.04 -2.85
CA LYS A 24 15.63 16.11 -2.50
C LYS A 24 14.74 16.65 -1.40
N ILE A 25 15.29 17.35 -0.40
CA ILE A 25 14.47 18.01 0.64
C ILE A 25 13.54 19.07 0.02
N ARG A 26 14.02 19.83 -0.97
CA ARG A 26 13.21 20.88 -1.61
C ARG A 26 12.18 20.37 -2.59
N HIS A 27 12.34 19.14 -3.08
CA HIS A 27 11.45 18.49 -4.05
C HIS A 27 10.90 17.20 -3.43
N ALA A 28 10.52 17.24 -2.15
CA ALA A 28 10.07 16.06 -1.42
C ALA A 28 8.74 15.51 -1.97
N ASP A 29 7.98 16.34 -2.69
CA ASP A 29 6.76 16.00 -3.42
C ASP A 29 7.01 15.37 -4.79
N GLU A 30 8.17 15.62 -5.40
CA GLU A 30 8.54 15.07 -6.72
C GLU A 30 9.50 13.87 -6.63
N PHE A 31 10.33 13.82 -5.59
CA PHE A 31 11.36 12.81 -5.43
C PHE A 31 10.78 11.50 -4.88
N SER A 32 11.10 10.40 -5.56
CA SER A 32 10.98 9.06 -5.00
C SER A 32 12.11 8.15 -5.48
N ALA A 33 12.60 7.28 -4.59
CA ALA A 33 13.59 6.25 -4.84
C ALA A 33 13.01 5.02 -5.54
N VAL A 34 11.68 4.86 -5.55
CA VAL A 34 10.99 3.71 -6.14
C VAL A 34 11.37 3.49 -7.61
N PRO A 35 11.32 4.49 -8.51
CA PRO A 35 11.73 4.31 -9.91
C PRO A 35 13.18 3.85 -10.04
N PHE A 36 14.09 4.37 -9.20
CA PHE A 36 15.49 3.99 -9.19
C PHE A 36 15.68 2.51 -8.82
N LEU A 37 15.04 2.07 -7.74
CA LEU A 37 15.09 0.68 -7.28
C LEU A 37 14.43 -0.28 -8.27
N MET A 38 13.29 0.12 -8.87
CA MET A 38 12.61 -0.67 -9.90
C MET A 38 13.45 -0.79 -11.17
N GLN A 39 14.33 0.17 -11.49
CA GLN A 39 15.20 0.10 -12.65
C GLN A 39 16.50 -0.67 -12.41
N ALA A 40 16.69 -1.26 -11.23
CA ALA A 40 17.89 -2.04 -10.94
C ALA A 40 18.14 -3.15 -11.99
N LYS A 41 19.41 -3.37 -12.35
CA LYS A 41 19.85 -4.32 -13.38
C LYS A 41 21.04 -5.16 -12.90
N GLY A 42 21.27 -6.29 -13.55
CA GLY A 42 22.34 -7.21 -13.18
C GLY A 42 21.97 -8.20 -12.06
N PRO A 43 22.96 -8.92 -11.50
CA PRO A 43 22.71 -10.05 -10.60
C PRO A 43 22.08 -9.64 -9.26
N ALA A 44 22.30 -8.41 -8.81
CA ALA A 44 21.73 -7.88 -7.58
C ALA A 44 20.33 -7.29 -7.75
N ALA A 45 19.76 -7.27 -8.97
CA ALA A 45 18.47 -6.60 -9.23
C ALA A 45 17.33 -7.11 -8.36
N GLU A 46 17.26 -8.43 -8.12
CA GLU A 46 16.21 -9.04 -7.30
C GLU A 46 16.26 -8.59 -5.84
N LEU A 47 17.45 -8.25 -5.31
CA LEU A 47 17.59 -7.70 -3.96
C LEU A 47 16.87 -6.35 -3.85
N PHE A 48 16.99 -5.48 -4.86
CA PHE A 48 16.34 -4.17 -4.89
C PHE A 48 14.84 -4.28 -5.14
N TYR A 49 14.39 -5.24 -5.96
CA TYR A 49 12.95 -5.47 -6.15
C TYR A 49 12.31 -6.02 -4.88
N ALA A 50 13.00 -6.87 -4.13
CA ALA A 50 12.52 -7.42 -2.86
C ALA A 50 12.32 -6.35 -1.77
N MET A 51 13.02 -5.21 -1.88
CA MET A 51 12.83 -4.06 -0.98
C MET A 51 11.51 -3.33 -1.22
N LEU A 52 10.88 -3.50 -2.38
CA LEU A 52 9.65 -2.83 -2.77
C LEU A 52 8.47 -3.81 -2.76
N PRO A 53 7.72 -3.90 -1.65
CA PRO A 53 6.60 -4.83 -1.55
C PRO A 53 5.53 -4.51 -2.59
N ASP A 54 5.01 -5.53 -3.27
CA ASP A 54 3.93 -5.40 -4.24
C ASP A 54 4.14 -4.32 -5.33
N SER A 55 5.40 -4.10 -5.73
CA SER A 55 5.75 -3.17 -6.82
C SER A 55 5.21 -3.60 -8.18
N ASP A 56 4.92 -4.89 -8.37
CA ASP A 56 4.24 -5.43 -9.55
C ASP A 56 2.71 -5.45 -9.40
N GLY A 57 2.15 -4.90 -8.31
CA GLY A 57 0.71 -4.81 -8.07
C GLY A 57 -0.02 -6.15 -7.92
N ARG A 58 0.70 -7.27 -7.83
CA ARG A 58 0.13 -8.61 -7.90
C ARG A 58 -0.79 -8.94 -6.72
N ARG A 59 -0.56 -8.36 -5.54
CA ARG A 59 -1.43 -8.49 -4.36
C ARG A 59 -2.63 -7.56 -4.45
N ARG A 60 -2.44 -6.30 -4.88
CA ARG A 60 -3.51 -5.30 -5.03
C ARG A 60 -4.51 -5.65 -6.12
N LEU A 61 -4.01 -6.12 -7.28
CA LEU A 61 -4.79 -6.39 -8.48
C LEU A 61 -5.10 -7.88 -8.68
N ARG A 62 -4.88 -8.70 -7.65
CA ARG A 62 -5.12 -10.15 -7.75
C ARG A 62 -6.59 -10.47 -7.98
N THR A 63 -6.88 -11.09 -9.11
CA THR A 63 -8.15 -11.80 -9.28
C THR A 63 -8.20 -13.03 -8.38
N ARG A 64 -9.26 -13.16 -7.59
CA ARG A 64 -9.49 -14.29 -6.70
C ARG A 64 -10.99 -14.56 -6.55
N PRO A 65 -11.39 -15.79 -6.16
CA PRO A 65 -12.76 -16.04 -5.75
C PRO A 65 -13.07 -15.22 -4.48
N VAL A 66 -14.16 -14.47 -4.53
CA VAL A 66 -14.60 -13.56 -3.47
C VAL A 66 -16.05 -13.84 -3.13
N ALA A 67 -16.33 -13.96 -1.83
CA ALA A 67 -17.67 -14.02 -1.29
C ALA A 67 -18.33 -12.63 -1.38
N THR A 68 -19.42 -12.54 -2.14
CA THR A 68 -20.18 -11.30 -2.38
C THR A 68 -21.66 -11.51 -2.08
N ALA A 69 -22.28 -10.49 -1.50
CA ALA A 69 -23.72 -10.43 -1.27
C ALA A 69 -24.36 -9.27 -2.04
N LYS A 70 -23.83 -8.92 -3.22
CA LYS A 70 -24.34 -7.82 -4.05
C LYS A 70 -25.86 -7.86 -4.25
N PRO A 71 -26.50 -9.00 -4.57
CA PRO A 71 -27.97 -9.06 -4.69
C PRO A 71 -28.72 -8.72 -3.40
N LEU A 72 -28.18 -9.04 -2.23
CA LEU A 72 -28.75 -8.69 -0.94
C LEU A 72 -28.57 -7.18 -0.68
N ILE A 73 -27.38 -6.65 -0.95
CA ILE A 73 -27.09 -5.20 -0.82
C ILE A 73 -27.99 -4.37 -1.73
N ASP A 74 -28.21 -4.81 -2.97
CA ASP A 74 -29.12 -4.15 -3.92
C ASP A 74 -30.57 -4.18 -3.42
N ALA A 75 -30.98 -5.30 -2.80
CA ALA A 75 -32.31 -5.41 -2.22
C ALA A 75 -32.49 -4.51 -0.98
N TRP A 76 -31.46 -4.36 -0.15
CA TRP A 76 -31.45 -3.39 0.95
C TRP A 76 -31.51 -1.95 0.44
N ARG A 77 -30.75 -1.62 -0.61
CA ARG A 77 -30.83 -0.30 -1.26
C ARG A 77 -32.25 -0.01 -1.75
N ALA A 78 -32.87 -0.96 -2.44
CA ALA A 78 -34.25 -0.84 -2.91
C ALA A 78 -35.27 -0.74 -1.76
N LEU A 79 -35.02 -1.39 -0.63
CA LEU A 79 -35.86 -1.25 0.57
C LEU A 79 -35.77 0.16 1.14
N ARG A 80 -34.56 0.70 1.34
CA ARG A 80 -34.34 2.08 1.77
C ARG A 80 -35.09 3.07 0.89
N ASP A 81 -34.94 2.94 -0.44
CA ASP A 81 -35.56 3.86 -1.39
C ASP A 81 -37.09 3.82 -1.31
N LYS A 82 -37.66 2.62 -1.12
CA LYS A 82 -39.10 2.46 -0.87
C LYS A 82 -39.53 3.10 0.45
N VAL A 83 -38.77 2.93 1.53
CA VAL A 83 -39.06 3.58 2.83
C VAL A 83 -39.10 5.10 2.65
N ILE A 84 -38.08 5.67 2.01
CA ILE A 84 -38.00 7.12 1.75
C ILE A 84 -39.23 7.61 0.99
N SER A 85 -39.63 6.92 -0.08
CA SER A 85 -40.79 7.31 -0.88
C SER A 85 -42.14 7.11 -0.16
N ARG A 86 -42.26 6.08 0.68
CA ARG A 86 -43.54 5.64 1.26
C ARG A 86 -43.95 6.48 2.47
N TYR A 87 -42.97 6.92 3.24
CA TYR A 87 -43.12 7.74 4.43
C TYR A 87 -42.76 9.21 4.18
N GLU A 88 -42.46 9.59 2.93
CA GLU A 88 -42.15 10.98 2.52
C GLU A 88 -41.10 11.64 3.41
N LEU A 89 -40.01 10.91 3.69
CA LEU A 89 -39.00 11.32 4.67
C LEU A 89 -38.38 12.68 4.33
N GLU A 90 -38.24 13.52 5.34
CA GLU A 90 -37.59 14.81 5.21
C GLU A 90 -36.07 14.66 4.95
N GLU A 91 -35.40 15.74 4.58
CA GLU A 91 -33.99 15.66 4.16
C GLU A 91 -33.07 15.06 5.23
N LEU A 92 -33.25 15.41 6.50
CA LEU A 92 -32.46 14.88 7.61
C LEU A 92 -32.72 13.37 7.80
N GLU A 93 -33.98 12.94 7.72
CA GLU A 93 -34.37 11.54 7.85
C GLU A 93 -33.89 10.71 6.65
N ARG A 94 -33.94 11.27 5.43
CA ARG A 94 -33.38 10.66 4.22
C ARG A 94 -31.88 10.41 4.37
N LYS A 95 -31.12 11.41 4.82
CA LYS A 95 -29.68 11.27 5.13
C LYS A 95 -29.46 10.21 6.20
N GLY A 96 -30.31 10.16 7.23
CA GLY A 96 -30.30 9.10 8.24
C GLY A 96 -30.49 7.68 7.66
N ALA A 97 -31.46 7.52 6.75
CA ALA A 97 -31.71 6.24 6.07
C ALA A 97 -30.53 5.78 5.20
N GLU A 98 -29.85 6.71 4.54
CA GLU A 98 -28.62 6.44 3.78
C GLU A 98 -27.47 5.98 4.68
N VAL A 99 -27.23 6.68 5.80
CA VAL A 99 -26.22 6.31 6.80
C VAL A 99 -26.50 4.91 7.36
N ILE A 100 -27.76 4.61 7.70
CA ILE A 100 -28.17 3.29 8.18
C ILE A 100 -27.84 2.22 7.13
N PHE A 101 -28.16 2.46 5.86
CA PHE A 101 -27.83 1.52 4.78
C PHE A 101 -26.32 1.28 4.65
N TRP A 102 -25.53 2.36 4.63
CA TRP A 102 -24.07 2.30 4.51
C TRP A 102 -23.39 1.56 5.66
N ASP A 103 -23.77 1.85 6.91
CA ASP A 103 -23.23 1.15 8.09
C ASP A 103 -23.53 -0.36 8.04
N HIS A 104 -24.74 -0.75 7.62
CA HIS A 104 -25.09 -2.17 7.49
C HIS A 104 -24.41 -2.84 6.30
N GLN A 105 -24.24 -2.14 5.17
CA GLN A 105 -23.45 -2.61 4.04
C GLN A 105 -22.00 -2.90 4.47
N GLU A 106 -21.36 -1.96 5.18
CA GLU A 106 -19.99 -2.13 5.67
C GLU A 106 -19.86 -3.31 6.63
N ARG A 107 -20.82 -3.49 7.56
CA ARG A 107 -20.84 -4.64 8.48
C ARG A 107 -20.96 -5.97 7.74
N LEU A 108 -21.83 -6.04 6.73
CA LEU A 108 -22.01 -7.24 5.92
C LEU A 108 -20.73 -7.57 5.13
N GLU A 109 -20.13 -6.58 4.46
CA GLU A 109 -18.90 -6.80 3.69
C GLU A 109 -17.71 -7.16 4.58
N ALA A 110 -17.60 -6.55 5.76
CA ALA A 110 -16.57 -6.91 6.75
C ALA A 110 -16.74 -8.36 7.24
N TYR A 111 -17.98 -8.79 7.47
CA TYR A 111 -18.31 -10.18 7.79
C TYR A 111 -17.90 -11.13 6.65
N LEU A 112 -18.31 -10.83 5.42
CA LEU A 112 -17.97 -11.65 4.25
C LEU A 112 -16.48 -11.72 4.00
N ARG A 113 -15.74 -10.61 4.20
CA ARG A 113 -14.28 -10.60 4.07
C ARG A 113 -13.63 -11.54 5.08
N ARG A 114 -14.08 -11.52 6.34
CA ARG A 114 -13.56 -12.41 7.39
C ARG A 114 -13.85 -13.89 7.08
N GLU A 115 -15.04 -14.19 6.59
CA GLU A 115 -15.47 -15.56 6.26
C GLU A 115 -15.08 -15.98 4.83
N ASN A 116 -14.40 -15.12 4.05
CA ASN A 116 -14.20 -15.32 2.62
C ASN A 116 -13.52 -16.65 2.29
N GLU A 117 -12.43 -16.98 3.00
CA GLU A 117 -11.70 -18.23 2.79
C GLU A 117 -12.57 -19.45 3.06
N ALA A 118 -13.37 -19.41 4.12
CA ALA A 118 -14.27 -20.50 4.50
C ALA A 118 -15.41 -20.69 3.49
N ILE A 119 -16.02 -19.59 3.03
CA ILE A 119 -17.08 -19.60 2.01
C ILE A 119 -16.54 -20.14 0.68
N VAL A 120 -15.39 -19.62 0.23
CA VAL A 120 -14.76 -20.06 -1.02
C VAL A 120 -14.36 -21.54 -0.95
N ALA A 121 -13.77 -21.98 0.16
CA ALA A 121 -13.39 -23.38 0.35
C ALA A 121 -14.60 -24.32 0.31
N PHE A 122 -15.71 -23.94 0.94
CA PHE A 122 -16.96 -24.70 0.90
C PHE A 122 -17.48 -24.88 -0.53
N PHE A 123 -17.57 -23.80 -1.31
CA PHE A 123 -18.04 -23.89 -2.69
C PHE A 123 -17.08 -24.63 -3.61
N ARG A 124 -15.76 -24.54 -3.37
CA ARG A 124 -14.75 -25.32 -4.11
C ARG A 124 -14.92 -26.82 -3.86
N ALA A 125 -14.96 -27.23 -2.59
CA ALA A 125 -15.14 -28.64 -2.21
C ALA A 125 -16.44 -29.22 -2.78
N ARG A 126 -17.50 -28.41 -2.85
CA ARG A 126 -18.77 -28.80 -3.47
C ARG A 126 -18.66 -28.95 -4.99
N ALA A 127 -17.95 -28.06 -5.68
CA ALA A 127 -17.75 -28.15 -7.12
C ALA A 127 -16.97 -29.41 -7.52
N GLU A 128 -16.01 -29.83 -6.69
CA GLU A 128 -15.19 -31.03 -6.90
C GLU A 128 -15.94 -32.34 -6.62
N SER A 129 -16.94 -32.32 -5.75
CA SER A 129 -17.58 -33.54 -5.22
C SER A 129 -18.77 -34.08 -6.02
N GLN A 130 -19.23 -33.42 -7.10
CA GLN A 130 -20.32 -33.84 -8.03
C GLN A 130 -21.16 -35.05 -7.55
N GLN A 131 -21.91 -34.91 -6.44
CA GLN A 131 -22.66 -36.05 -5.89
C GLN A 131 -24.12 -35.97 -6.31
N SER A 132 -24.54 -36.95 -7.11
CA SER A 132 -25.94 -37.27 -7.36
C SER A 132 -26.56 -37.79 -6.05
N GLY A 133 -27.34 -36.95 -5.35
CA GLY A 133 -27.98 -37.30 -4.07
C GLY A 133 -28.21 -36.15 -3.08
N GLU A 134 -27.83 -34.91 -3.42
CA GLU A 134 -27.86 -33.76 -2.48
C GLU A 134 -29.25 -33.20 -2.13
N ALA A 135 -30.33 -33.70 -2.75
CA ALA A 135 -31.67 -33.11 -2.65
C ALA A 135 -32.25 -33.12 -1.22
N GLU A 136 -31.89 -34.11 -0.40
CA GLU A 136 -32.45 -34.31 0.95
C GLU A 136 -31.44 -34.13 2.09
N GLN A 137 -30.19 -33.75 1.80
CA GLN A 137 -29.20 -33.55 2.85
C GLN A 137 -29.58 -32.36 3.76
N PRO A 138 -29.43 -32.50 5.09
CA PRO A 138 -29.66 -31.39 6.00
C PRO A 138 -28.65 -30.27 5.74
N LEU A 139 -29.07 -29.03 5.96
CA LEU A 139 -28.20 -27.88 5.76
C LEU A 139 -26.94 -27.99 6.65
N PRO A 140 -25.71 -27.88 6.10
CA PRO A 140 -24.47 -27.94 6.87
C PRO A 140 -24.44 -26.86 7.95
N GLU A 141 -23.88 -27.19 9.12
CA GLU A 141 -23.83 -26.28 10.27
C GLU A 141 -23.09 -24.98 9.95
N GLN A 142 -22.07 -25.04 9.10
CA GLN A 142 -21.35 -23.85 8.67
C GLN A 142 -22.24 -22.89 7.84
N VAL A 143 -23.07 -23.43 6.95
CA VAL A 143 -24.01 -22.62 6.16
C VAL A 143 -25.11 -22.03 7.05
N ARG A 144 -25.58 -22.79 8.05
CA ARG A 144 -26.52 -22.26 9.07
C ARG A 144 -25.92 -21.08 9.82
N ARG A 145 -24.67 -21.18 10.27
CA ARG A 145 -23.97 -20.09 10.95
C ARG A 145 -23.83 -18.85 10.08
N TRP A 146 -23.51 -19.00 8.80
CA TRP A 146 -23.46 -17.88 7.87
C TRP A 146 -24.83 -17.22 7.68
N LEU A 147 -25.89 -18.01 7.45
CA LEU A 147 -27.25 -17.49 7.33
C LEU A 147 -27.74 -16.80 8.60
N ALA A 148 -27.45 -17.37 9.78
CA ALA A 148 -27.78 -16.76 11.06
C ALA A 148 -27.12 -15.39 11.22
N ALA A 149 -25.81 -15.28 10.93
CA ALA A 149 -25.08 -14.04 11.06
C ALA A 149 -25.56 -12.97 10.06
N ILE A 150 -25.72 -13.34 8.77
CA ILE A 150 -26.20 -12.41 7.74
C ILE A 150 -27.65 -12.00 8.03
N GLY A 151 -28.50 -12.93 8.47
CA GLY A 151 -29.88 -12.66 8.86
C GLY A 151 -29.99 -11.75 10.09
N GLN A 152 -29.05 -11.85 11.03
CA GLN A 152 -29.00 -10.94 12.17
C GLN A 152 -28.62 -9.50 11.75
N ILE A 153 -27.71 -9.35 10.78
CA ILE A 153 -27.38 -8.04 10.20
C ILE A 153 -28.57 -7.47 9.42
N GLU A 154 -29.27 -8.29 8.63
CA GLU A 154 -30.50 -7.88 7.93
C GLU A 154 -31.57 -7.43 8.92
N LYS A 155 -31.77 -8.18 10.00
CA LYS A 155 -32.74 -7.85 11.04
C LYS A 155 -32.39 -6.53 11.73
N SER A 156 -31.11 -6.28 12.05
CA SER A 156 -30.71 -5.01 12.66
C SER A 156 -30.91 -3.83 11.70
N TYR A 157 -30.69 -4.05 10.40
CA TYR A 157 -30.95 -3.06 9.36
C TYR A 157 -32.43 -2.68 9.28
N HIS A 158 -33.32 -3.68 9.24
CA HIS A 158 -34.76 -3.46 9.24
C HIS A 158 -35.21 -2.72 10.51
N GLN A 159 -34.71 -3.12 11.68
CA GLN A 159 -35.02 -2.47 12.96
C GLN A 159 -34.59 -1.01 12.99
N ALA A 160 -33.39 -0.69 12.49
CA ALA A 160 -32.90 0.69 12.43
C ALA A 160 -33.78 1.57 11.51
N LEU A 161 -34.19 1.06 10.35
CA LEU A 161 -35.14 1.77 9.47
C LEU A 161 -36.53 1.91 10.10
N GLN A 162 -37.03 0.90 10.81
CA GLN A 162 -38.31 0.97 11.52
C GLN A 162 -38.29 2.01 12.63
N GLN A 163 -37.17 2.13 13.36
CA GLN A 163 -36.99 3.15 14.39
C GLN A 163 -36.99 4.56 13.79
N LEU A 164 -36.36 4.74 12.62
CA LEU A 164 -36.34 6.00 11.91
C LEU A 164 -37.76 6.45 11.51
N VAL A 165 -38.60 5.55 11.02
CA VAL A 165 -39.97 5.88 10.56
C VAL A 165 -41.05 5.78 11.66
N ALA A 166 -40.68 5.49 12.91
CA ALA A 166 -41.64 5.28 13.99
C ALA A 166 -42.54 6.50 14.24
N GLY A 167 -42.07 7.71 13.94
CA GLY A 167 -42.85 8.95 14.04
C GLY A 167 -43.92 9.12 12.95
N HIS A 168 -43.82 8.39 11.84
CA HIS A 168 -44.69 8.52 10.66
C HIS A 168 -45.86 7.51 10.64
N GLY A 169 -45.95 6.65 11.66
CA GLY A 169 -46.99 5.62 11.80
C GLY A 169 -46.45 4.19 11.86
N PRO A 170 -47.33 3.17 11.91
CA PRO A 170 -46.90 1.79 12.01
C PRO A 170 -46.10 1.36 10.78
N ALA A 171 -44.98 0.67 11.02
CA ALA A 171 -44.17 0.09 9.96
C ALA A 171 -44.98 -0.94 9.15
N ASP A 172 -45.01 -0.83 7.82
CA ASP A 172 -45.70 -1.80 6.97
C ASP A 172 -44.99 -3.17 7.05
N PRO A 173 -45.64 -4.21 7.61
CA PRO A 173 -45.02 -5.53 7.78
C PRO A 173 -44.62 -6.18 6.45
N LYS A 174 -45.25 -5.80 5.34
CA LYS A 174 -44.90 -6.32 4.00
C LYS A 174 -43.61 -5.73 3.47
N LEU A 175 -43.26 -4.52 3.91
CA LEU A 175 -42.06 -3.83 3.45
C LEU A 175 -40.79 -4.45 4.06
N PHE A 176 -40.85 -4.85 5.34
CA PHE A 176 -39.69 -5.33 6.11
C PHE A 176 -39.56 -6.86 6.15
N GLN A 177 -40.00 -7.56 5.11
CA GLN A 177 -39.85 -9.02 5.02
C GLN A 177 -38.37 -9.39 4.83
N PRO A 178 -37.77 -10.22 5.72
CA PRO A 178 -36.38 -10.62 5.59
C PRO A 178 -36.17 -11.49 4.34
N LEU A 179 -35.10 -11.22 3.60
CA LEU A 179 -34.71 -12.03 2.44
C LEU A 179 -33.94 -13.26 2.88
N VAL A 180 -33.19 -13.16 3.97
CA VAL A 180 -32.39 -14.24 4.54
C VAL A 180 -33.32 -15.18 5.32
N PRO A 181 -33.35 -16.48 4.98
CA PRO A 181 -34.21 -17.41 5.67
C PRO A 181 -33.73 -17.61 7.11
N GLY A 182 -34.68 -17.70 8.05
CA GLY A 182 -34.39 -18.04 9.44
C GLY A 182 -33.86 -19.46 9.58
N THR A 183 -32.91 -19.65 10.50
CA THR A 183 -32.27 -20.96 10.76
C THR A 183 -33.20 -22.01 11.36
N ASP A 184 -34.36 -21.60 11.88
CA ASP A 184 -35.34 -22.50 12.50
C ASP A 184 -36.20 -23.24 11.48
N GLN A 185 -36.14 -22.86 10.20
CA GLN A 185 -36.83 -23.55 9.11
C GLN A 185 -36.07 -24.83 8.75
N LYS A 186 -36.80 -25.95 8.59
CA LYS A 186 -36.25 -27.22 8.07
C LYS A 186 -35.89 -27.08 6.59
N LEU A 187 -34.76 -26.43 6.31
CA LEU A 187 -34.23 -26.21 4.97
C LEU A 187 -33.25 -27.30 4.59
N THR A 188 -33.38 -27.79 3.36
CA THR A 188 -32.43 -28.74 2.76
C THR A 188 -31.30 -27.99 2.06
N LEU A 189 -30.17 -28.67 1.88
CA LEU A 189 -29.01 -28.12 1.18
C LEU A 189 -29.36 -27.69 -0.26
N ALA A 190 -30.16 -28.47 -0.98
CA ALA A 190 -30.53 -28.18 -2.36
C ALA A 190 -31.48 -26.98 -2.53
N GLN A 191 -32.29 -26.66 -1.51
CA GLN A 191 -33.15 -25.48 -1.52
C GLN A 191 -32.36 -24.17 -1.36
N VAL A 192 -31.24 -24.24 -0.62
CA VAL A 192 -30.46 -23.06 -0.23
C VAL A 192 -29.25 -22.87 -1.15
N VAL A 193 -28.55 -23.94 -1.51
CA VAL A 193 -27.29 -23.86 -2.24
C VAL A 193 -27.49 -24.33 -3.68
N ARG A 194 -27.22 -23.45 -4.64
CA ARG A 194 -27.24 -23.77 -6.07
C ARG A 194 -25.99 -23.23 -6.76
N GLY A 195 -25.16 -24.14 -7.27
CA GLY A 195 -23.85 -23.81 -7.85
C GLY A 195 -22.97 -23.10 -6.82
N SER A 196 -22.39 -21.96 -7.20
CA SER A 196 -21.58 -21.09 -6.32
C SER A 196 -22.40 -20.08 -5.52
N THR A 197 -23.73 -20.28 -5.36
CA THR A 197 -24.61 -19.30 -4.70
C THR A 197 -25.52 -19.90 -3.64
N ILE A 198 -25.74 -19.14 -2.58
CA ILE A 198 -26.76 -19.33 -1.57
C ILE A 198 -27.98 -18.45 -1.91
N ARG A 199 -29.15 -19.06 -1.84
CA ARG A 199 -30.45 -18.48 -2.19
C ARG A 199 -31.44 -18.69 -1.06
N ASN A 200 -32.46 -17.86 -1.03
CA ASN A 200 -33.63 -18.10 -0.20
C ASN A 200 -34.59 -19.11 -0.86
N PRO A 201 -35.58 -19.64 -0.13
CA PRO A 201 -36.57 -20.58 -0.68
C PRO A 201 -37.38 -20.01 -1.86
N ALA A 202 -37.50 -18.67 -1.96
CA ALA A 202 -38.13 -17.98 -3.09
C ALA A 202 -37.19 -17.85 -4.32
N GLY A 203 -35.98 -18.42 -4.27
CA GLY A 203 -35.02 -18.44 -5.36
C GLY A 203 -34.15 -17.18 -5.50
N ARG A 204 -34.33 -16.17 -4.64
CA ARG A 204 -33.51 -14.94 -4.65
C ARG A 204 -32.11 -15.22 -4.11
N ARG A 205 -31.09 -14.69 -4.78
CA ARG A 205 -29.69 -14.82 -4.36
C ARG A 205 -29.43 -13.97 -3.11
N ILE A 206 -28.72 -14.54 -2.15
CA ILE A 206 -28.29 -13.86 -0.92
C ILE A 206 -26.78 -13.65 -0.98
N LEU A 207 -26.04 -14.73 -1.20
CA LEU A 207 -24.58 -14.79 -1.16
C LEU A 207 -24.09 -15.61 -2.35
N GLY A 208 -22.96 -15.23 -2.92
CA GLY A 208 -22.30 -15.97 -3.99
C GLY A 208 -20.80 -15.87 -3.90
N VAL A 209 -20.13 -16.80 -4.58
CA VAL A 209 -18.69 -16.69 -4.86
C VAL A 209 -18.52 -16.33 -6.32
N GLU A 210 -17.84 -15.20 -6.55
CA GLU A 210 -17.55 -14.65 -7.87
C GLU A 210 -16.04 -14.44 -8.02
N LEU A 211 -15.52 -14.61 -9.24
CA LEU A 211 -14.13 -14.34 -9.54
C LEU A 211 -13.97 -12.84 -9.81
N ALA A 212 -13.32 -12.12 -8.90
CA ALA A 212 -13.22 -10.66 -8.96
C ALA A 212 -11.88 -10.15 -8.41
N ILE A 213 -11.58 -8.88 -8.71
CA ILE A 213 -10.52 -8.13 -8.05
C ILE A 213 -11.20 -7.31 -6.95
N PRO A 214 -11.08 -7.69 -5.67
CA PRO A 214 -11.95 -7.14 -4.63
C PRO A 214 -11.55 -5.74 -4.13
N GLY A 215 -10.43 -5.17 -4.59
CA GLY A 215 -9.98 -3.84 -4.15
C GLY A 215 -9.69 -3.71 -2.64
N TRP A 216 -9.51 -4.82 -1.92
CA TRP A 216 -9.49 -4.80 -0.46
C TRP A 216 -8.40 -3.93 0.15
N GLU A 217 -7.21 -3.87 -0.45
CA GLU A 217 -6.10 -3.05 0.05
C GLU A 217 -6.46 -1.56 0.03
N TYR A 218 -7.10 -1.09 -1.05
CA TYR A 218 -7.58 0.28 -1.21
C TYR A 218 -8.75 0.58 -0.29
N ASN A 219 -9.80 -0.25 -0.32
CA ASN A 219 -10.99 -0.06 0.50
C ASN A 219 -10.65 -0.03 2.01
N THR A 220 -9.67 -0.83 2.45
CA THR A 220 -9.21 -0.82 3.86
C THR A 220 -8.49 0.47 4.21
N ALA A 221 -7.60 0.95 3.33
CA ALA A 221 -6.88 2.21 3.53
C ALA A 221 -7.86 3.40 3.57
N TRP A 222 -8.84 3.43 2.68
CA TRP A 222 -9.84 4.49 2.61
C TRP A 222 -10.81 4.46 3.79
N LEU A 223 -11.21 3.26 4.24
CA LEU A 223 -12.02 3.10 5.45
C LEU A 223 -11.27 3.58 6.70
N ALA A 224 -9.97 3.28 6.79
CA ALA A 224 -9.12 3.77 7.89
C ALA A 224 -9.03 5.30 7.88
N LEU A 225 -8.84 5.92 6.71
CA LEU A 225 -8.83 7.37 6.56
C LEU A 225 -10.18 7.99 6.99
N LYS A 226 -11.30 7.43 6.52
CA LYS A 226 -12.65 7.84 6.95
C LYS A 226 -12.77 7.82 8.47
N ASN A 227 -12.40 6.70 9.10
CA ASN A 227 -12.50 6.52 10.54
C ASN A 227 -11.56 7.46 11.32
N GLU A 228 -10.38 7.74 10.79
CA GLU A 228 -9.46 8.73 11.36
C GLU A 228 -10.07 10.14 11.31
N ALA A 229 -10.66 10.54 10.18
CA ALA A 229 -11.32 11.83 10.04
C ALA A 229 -12.43 12.01 11.08
N MET A 230 -13.25 10.96 11.29
CA MET A 230 -14.31 10.96 12.30
C MET A 230 -13.76 11.14 13.72
N ARG A 231 -12.64 10.48 14.04
CA ARG A 231 -12.01 10.51 15.38
C ARG A 231 -11.29 11.82 15.66
N ARG A 232 -10.51 12.34 14.70
CA ARG A 232 -9.62 13.49 14.87
C ARG A 232 -10.36 14.82 14.81
N TYR A 233 -11.23 14.99 13.82
CA TYR A 233 -11.89 16.28 13.60
C TYR A 233 -13.24 16.38 14.30
N ARG A 234 -13.86 15.25 14.65
CA ARG A 234 -15.21 15.17 15.24
C ARG A 234 -16.23 15.99 14.43
N PRO A 235 -16.39 15.68 13.12
CA PRO A 235 -17.24 16.43 12.20
C PRO A 235 -18.70 16.53 12.68
N SER A 236 -19.39 17.57 12.23
CA SER A 236 -20.84 17.77 12.43
C SER A 236 -21.64 16.63 11.77
N PRO A 237 -22.93 16.43 12.11
CA PRO A 237 -23.77 15.42 11.47
C PRO A 237 -23.81 15.54 9.93
N GLU A 238 -23.84 16.75 9.40
CA GLU A 238 -23.82 17.02 7.95
C GLU A 238 -22.47 16.64 7.34
N GLN A 239 -21.36 17.06 7.96
CA GLN A 239 -20.02 16.70 7.52
C GLN A 239 -19.79 15.19 7.60
N ARG A 240 -20.33 14.50 8.61
CA ARG A 240 -20.26 13.03 8.74
C ARG A 240 -20.93 12.34 7.57
N HIS A 241 -22.14 12.77 7.22
CA HIS A 241 -22.88 12.25 6.07
C HIS A 241 -22.09 12.48 4.78
N ALA A 242 -21.58 13.70 4.56
CA ALA A 242 -20.78 14.04 3.38
C ALA A 242 -19.51 13.17 3.24
N ILE A 243 -18.76 12.98 4.34
CA ILE A 243 -17.56 12.13 4.34
C ILE A 243 -17.92 10.65 4.06
N GLN A 244 -19.03 10.16 4.61
CA GLN A 244 -19.50 8.80 4.32
C GLN A 244 -19.91 8.63 2.86
N GLU A 245 -20.65 9.59 2.31
CA GLU A 245 -21.06 9.60 0.91
C GLU A 245 -19.83 9.58 -0.02
N LEU A 246 -18.83 10.43 0.27
CA LEU A 246 -17.56 10.45 -0.46
C LEU A 246 -16.88 9.08 -0.44
N TYR A 247 -16.75 8.44 0.73
CA TYR A 247 -16.15 7.11 0.84
C TYR A 247 -16.88 6.08 -0.04
N HIS A 248 -18.21 6.02 0.03
CA HIS A 248 -18.98 5.07 -0.77
C HIS A 248 -18.90 5.35 -2.28
N ARG A 249 -18.92 6.62 -2.68
CA ARG A 249 -18.78 7.03 -4.08
C ARG A 249 -17.43 6.61 -4.66
N TYR A 250 -16.32 6.91 -3.97
CA TYR A 250 -14.99 6.52 -4.43
C TYR A 250 -14.79 5.01 -4.40
N LYS A 251 -15.28 4.33 -3.35
CA LYS A 251 -15.25 2.86 -3.28
C LYS A 251 -15.98 2.22 -4.47
N GLU A 252 -17.20 2.68 -4.77
CA GLU A 252 -17.98 2.15 -5.90
C GLU A 252 -17.28 2.44 -7.23
N SER A 253 -16.69 3.63 -7.40
CA SER A 253 -15.86 3.98 -8.57
C SER A 253 -14.67 3.03 -8.75
N ALA A 254 -13.94 2.74 -7.67
CA ALA A 254 -12.81 1.83 -7.70
C ALA A 254 -13.23 0.39 -8.03
N GLU A 255 -14.32 -0.10 -7.45
CA GLU A 255 -14.88 -1.42 -7.75
C GLU A 255 -15.33 -1.54 -9.21
N GLN A 256 -15.97 -0.51 -9.75
CA GLN A 256 -16.36 -0.45 -11.17
C GLN A 256 -15.14 -0.43 -12.08
N TYR A 257 -14.13 0.38 -11.77
CA TYR A 257 -12.86 0.44 -12.52
C TYR A 257 -12.14 -0.91 -12.54
N LEU A 258 -12.02 -1.57 -11.38
CA LEU A 258 -11.41 -2.89 -11.27
C LEU A 258 -12.21 -3.96 -12.02
N ALA A 259 -13.54 -3.90 -11.97
CA ALA A 259 -14.41 -4.82 -12.71
C ALA A 259 -14.27 -4.62 -14.23
N ALA A 260 -14.20 -3.38 -14.71
CA ALA A 260 -14.04 -3.04 -16.12
C ALA A 260 -12.66 -3.45 -16.67
N ASN A 261 -11.61 -3.37 -15.84
CA ASN A 261 -10.24 -3.73 -16.24
C ASN A 261 -9.87 -5.19 -15.94
N ARG A 262 -10.76 -5.97 -15.33
CA ARG A 262 -10.45 -7.32 -14.81
C ARG A 262 -9.83 -8.24 -15.86
N GLU A 263 -10.41 -8.30 -17.06
CA GLU A 263 -9.93 -9.20 -18.12
C GLU A 263 -8.54 -8.80 -18.61
N PHE A 264 -8.27 -7.49 -18.74
CA PHE A 264 -6.95 -6.99 -19.13
C PHE A 264 -5.90 -7.27 -18.05
N ILE A 265 -6.26 -7.08 -16.77
CA ILE A 265 -5.39 -7.38 -15.63
C ILE A 265 -5.06 -8.88 -15.56
N GLU A 266 -6.05 -9.75 -15.79
CA GLU A 266 -5.85 -11.20 -15.84
C GLU A 266 -4.90 -11.60 -16.99
N ALA A 267 -5.13 -11.05 -18.19
CA ALA A 267 -4.27 -11.31 -19.35
C ALA A 267 -2.84 -10.80 -19.14
N HIS A 268 -2.69 -9.67 -18.46
CA HIS A 268 -1.40 -9.12 -18.07
C HIS A 268 -0.64 -10.05 -17.13
N PHE A 269 -1.25 -10.49 -16.02
CA PHE A 269 -0.56 -11.39 -15.09
C PHE A 269 -0.24 -12.75 -15.71
N ALA A 270 -1.10 -13.26 -16.60
CA ALA A 270 -0.77 -14.44 -17.39
C ALA A 270 0.46 -14.21 -18.30
N SER A 271 0.59 -13.02 -18.88
CA SER A 271 1.77 -12.63 -19.67
C SER A 271 3.03 -12.49 -18.82
N VAL A 272 2.92 -11.94 -17.61
CA VAL A 272 4.03 -11.86 -16.63
C VAL A 272 4.49 -13.26 -16.24
N ASP A 273 3.56 -14.17 -15.95
CA ASP A 273 3.90 -15.55 -15.55
C ASP A 273 4.56 -16.33 -16.69
N ARG A 274 4.08 -16.17 -17.94
CA ARG A 274 4.77 -16.71 -19.13
C ARG A 274 6.19 -16.14 -19.28
N PHE A 275 6.32 -14.82 -19.17
CA PHE A 275 7.62 -14.14 -19.27
C PHE A 275 8.61 -14.65 -18.22
N ARG A 276 8.17 -14.81 -16.96
CA ARG A 276 8.99 -15.36 -15.87
C ARG A 276 9.47 -16.78 -16.16
N GLN A 277 8.65 -17.62 -16.80
CA GLN A 277 9.02 -18.98 -17.19
C GLN A 277 10.00 -19.04 -18.38
N GLU A 278 9.95 -18.03 -19.26
CA GLU A 278 10.83 -17.91 -20.42
C GLU A 278 12.19 -17.27 -20.08
N GLN A 279 12.28 -16.52 -18.98
CA GLN A 279 13.54 -15.93 -18.52
C GLN A 279 14.59 -17.02 -18.28
N GLY A 280 15.78 -16.81 -18.87
CA GLY A 280 16.91 -17.75 -18.83
C GLY A 280 17.08 -18.62 -20.07
N ARG A 281 16.13 -18.60 -21.02
CA ARG A 281 16.24 -19.31 -22.31
C ARG A 281 16.99 -18.47 -23.35
N GLY A 282 18.29 -18.30 -23.14
CA GLY A 282 19.22 -17.77 -24.14
C GLY A 282 19.96 -16.49 -23.72
N ASN A 283 21.21 -16.39 -24.16
CA ASN A 283 22.16 -15.35 -23.76
C ASN A 283 22.45 -14.31 -24.86
N ALA A 284 21.77 -14.39 -26.01
CA ALA A 284 22.04 -13.49 -27.13
C ALA A 284 21.64 -12.04 -26.81
N ALA A 285 22.39 -11.05 -27.32
CA ALA A 285 22.18 -9.64 -27.01
C ALA A 285 20.76 -9.15 -27.34
N PHE A 286 20.22 -9.53 -28.51
CA PHE A 286 18.85 -9.18 -28.91
C PHE A 286 17.77 -9.81 -28.00
N GLN A 287 18.04 -10.99 -27.42
CA GLN A 287 17.11 -11.64 -26.48
C GLN A 287 17.08 -10.88 -25.16
N LYS A 288 18.25 -10.46 -24.65
CA LYS A 288 18.36 -9.62 -23.46
C LYS A 288 17.66 -8.27 -23.64
N GLN A 289 17.81 -7.66 -24.82
CA GLN A 289 17.11 -6.42 -25.17
C GLN A 289 15.60 -6.59 -25.14
N ARG A 290 15.07 -7.56 -25.88
CA ARG A 290 13.62 -7.83 -25.91
C ARG A 290 13.07 -8.19 -24.53
N ALA A 291 13.82 -8.97 -23.74
CA ALA A 291 13.40 -9.33 -22.40
C ALA A 291 13.30 -8.10 -21.49
N TRP A 292 14.25 -7.17 -21.58
CA TRP A 292 14.21 -5.92 -20.81
C TRP A 292 13.09 -4.99 -21.26
N GLU A 293 12.94 -4.79 -22.57
CA GLU A 293 11.85 -4.00 -23.15
C GLU A 293 10.51 -4.57 -22.70
N ARG A 294 10.31 -5.89 -22.83
CA ARG A 294 9.09 -6.55 -22.36
C ARG A 294 8.86 -6.40 -20.86
N LYS A 295 9.91 -6.50 -20.03
CA LYS A 295 9.82 -6.28 -18.58
C LYS A 295 9.38 -4.84 -18.25
N ARG A 296 9.89 -3.85 -19.00
CA ARG A 296 9.50 -2.44 -18.85
C ARG A 296 8.05 -2.20 -19.29
N GLU A 297 7.65 -2.74 -20.43
CA GLU A 297 6.28 -2.68 -20.93
C GLU A 297 5.29 -3.23 -19.90
N LEU A 298 5.53 -4.44 -19.40
CA LEU A 298 4.69 -5.07 -18.38
C LEU A 298 4.58 -4.19 -17.12
N ARG A 299 5.69 -3.60 -16.68
CA ARG A 299 5.67 -2.68 -15.53
C ARG A 299 4.88 -1.40 -15.81
N GLN A 300 4.97 -0.87 -17.03
CA GLN A 300 4.22 0.31 -17.43
C GLN A 300 2.72 0.02 -17.49
N GLU A 301 2.32 -1.13 -18.05
CA GLU A 301 0.92 -1.58 -18.10
C GLU A 301 0.32 -1.63 -16.68
N VAL A 302 0.99 -2.29 -15.72
CA VAL A 302 0.45 -2.39 -14.36
C VAL A 302 0.45 -1.04 -13.64
N ASN A 303 1.47 -0.21 -13.86
CA ASN A 303 1.54 1.12 -13.26
C ASN A 303 0.41 2.02 -13.71
N GLN A 304 -0.10 1.89 -14.94
CA GLN A 304 -1.27 2.64 -15.40
C GLN A 304 -2.50 2.35 -14.54
N TRP A 305 -2.79 1.09 -14.23
CA TRP A 305 -3.92 0.75 -13.37
C TRP A 305 -3.72 1.18 -11.92
N LEU A 306 -2.50 1.02 -11.40
CA LEU A 306 -2.18 1.40 -10.03
C LEU A 306 -2.25 2.92 -9.85
N SER A 307 -1.75 3.71 -10.81
CA SER A 307 -1.79 5.18 -10.71
C SER A 307 -3.21 5.74 -10.72
N GLU A 308 -4.13 5.13 -11.47
CA GLU A 308 -5.54 5.52 -11.45
C GLU A 308 -6.17 5.26 -10.07
N LEU A 309 -5.91 4.09 -9.47
CA LEU A 309 -6.40 3.74 -8.13
C LEU A 309 -5.78 4.63 -7.03
N ASP A 310 -4.47 4.87 -7.13
CA ASP A 310 -3.75 5.75 -6.20
C ASP A 310 -4.27 7.20 -6.35
N GLY A 311 -4.55 7.65 -7.58
CA GLY A 311 -5.18 8.94 -7.88
C GLY A 311 -6.58 9.07 -7.29
N MET A 312 -7.42 8.03 -7.37
CA MET A 312 -8.73 7.99 -6.68
C MET A 312 -8.57 8.13 -5.17
N GLY A 313 -7.56 7.49 -4.58
CA GLY A 313 -7.26 7.60 -3.14
C GLY A 313 -6.85 9.02 -2.73
N GLN A 314 -5.98 9.66 -3.50
CA GLN A 314 -5.60 11.06 -3.28
C GLN A 314 -6.79 12.01 -3.44
N ALA A 315 -7.62 11.81 -4.46
CA ALA A 315 -8.81 12.61 -4.69
C ALA A 315 -9.82 12.47 -3.54
N PHE A 316 -10.03 11.25 -3.03
CA PHE A 316 -10.82 11.01 -1.82
C PHE A 316 -10.26 11.74 -0.61
N TRP A 317 -8.94 11.64 -0.37
CA TRP A 317 -8.28 12.31 0.75
C TRP A 317 -8.43 13.84 0.71
N ARG A 318 -8.21 14.46 -0.45
CA ARG A 318 -8.44 15.91 -0.65
C ARG A 318 -9.91 16.27 -0.46
N ALA A 319 -10.83 15.49 -1.01
CA ALA A 319 -12.26 15.73 -0.85
C ALA A 319 -12.71 15.67 0.62
N VAL A 320 -12.16 14.74 1.42
CA VAL A 320 -12.44 14.69 2.87
C VAL A 320 -11.88 15.93 3.58
N TRP A 321 -10.68 16.38 3.22
CA TRP A 321 -10.08 17.59 3.77
C TRP A 321 -10.92 18.85 3.46
N ASP A 322 -11.48 18.93 2.26
CA ASP A 322 -12.28 20.06 1.80
C ASP A 322 -13.63 20.19 2.54
N VAL A 323 -14.17 19.08 3.06
CA VAL A 323 -15.40 19.08 3.89
C VAL A 323 -15.18 19.71 5.28
N LEU A 324 -13.94 19.74 5.76
CA LEU A 324 -13.61 20.25 7.10
C LEU A 324 -13.57 21.78 7.14
N ASP A 325 -13.95 22.35 8.28
CA ASP A 325 -13.84 23.79 8.55
C ASP A 325 -12.42 24.22 8.97
N GLU A 326 -12.18 25.52 9.10
CA GLU A 326 -10.85 26.07 9.42
C GLU A 326 -10.33 25.61 10.79
N ASP A 327 -11.19 25.57 11.81
CA ASP A 327 -10.84 25.12 13.17
C ASP A 327 -10.48 23.62 13.20
N GLN A 328 -11.17 22.82 12.39
CA GLN A 328 -10.87 21.41 12.20
C GLN A 328 -9.53 21.23 11.47
N ARG A 329 -9.30 21.98 10.38
CA ARG A 329 -8.03 21.95 9.64
C ARG A 329 -6.84 22.41 10.48
N ALA A 330 -7.05 23.31 11.43
CA ALA A 330 -6.03 23.72 12.40
C ALA A 330 -5.52 22.56 13.27
N ARG A 331 -6.25 21.45 13.37
CA ARG A 331 -5.79 20.22 14.06
C ARG A 331 -4.76 19.41 13.26
N GLY A 332 -4.31 19.91 12.11
CA GLY A 332 -3.29 19.31 11.25
C GLY A 332 -3.87 18.30 10.26
N MET A 333 -3.19 18.11 9.14
CA MET A 333 -3.59 17.23 8.04
C MET A 333 -3.43 15.74 8.39
N MET A 334 -4.35 14.90 7.90
CA MET A 334 -4.21 13.44 7.98
C MET A 334 -3.14 12.95 7.00
N ALA A 335 -2.50 11.83 7.34
CA ALA A 335 -1.65 11.11 6.40
C ALA A 335 -2.46 10.67 5.16
N GLU A 336 -1.78 10.59 4.01
CA GLU A 336 -2.40 10.08 2.79
C GLU A 336 -2.77 8.60 2.95
N PRO A 337 -3.85 8.14 2.27
CA PRO A 337 -4.27 6.75 2.36
C PRO A 337 -3.31 5.82 1.61
N VAL A 338 -2.33 5.28 2.32
CA VAL A 338 -1.40 4.28 1.75
C VAL A 338 -2.03 2.89 1.76
N PRO A 339 -2.01 2.12 0.64
CA PRO A 339 -2.45 0.72 0.61
C PRO A 339 -1.68 -0.14 1.63
N THR A 340 -2.35 -1.11 2.25
CA THR A 340 -1.76 -1.96 3.31
C THR A 340 -0.55 -2.78 2.86
N THR A 341 -0.31 -2.96 1.56
CA THR A 341 0.92 -3.56 1.00
C THR A 341 2.18 -2.77 1.29
N HIS A 342 2.08 -1.44 1.35
CA HIS A 342 3.22 -0.55 1.45
C HIS A 342 3.46 -0.04 2.87
N ARG A 343 2.52 -0.30 3.79
CA ARG A 343 2.60 0.18 5.17
C ARG A 343 3.66 -0.56 5.98
N LEU A 344 4.42 0.19 6.77
CA LEU A 344 5.33 -0.38 7.76
C LEU A 344 4.55 -0.99 8.93
N PRO A 345 5.08 -2.05 9.57
CA PRO A 345 4.42 -2.69 10.72
C PRO A 345 4.36 -1.77 11.94
N VAL A 346 5.31 -0.84 12.07
CA VAL A 346 5.37 0.18 13.11
C VAL A 346 5.74 1.50 12.43
N SER A 347 4.92 2.53 12.63
CA SER A 347 5.24 3.89 12.17
C SER A 347 6.45 4.40 12.94
N LEU A 348 7.51 4.79 12.22
CA LEU A 348 8.77 5.25 12.80
C LEU A 348 8.96 6.72 12.44
N LEU A 349 8.94 7.62 13.44
CA LEU A 349 9.14 9.06 13.24
C LEU A 349 8.18 9.70 12.21
N GLY A 350 6.96 9.18 12.07
CA GLY A 350 5.97 9.68 11.10
C GLY A 350 6.15 9.13 9.68
N ILE A 351 6.99 8.12 9.50
CA ILE A 351 7.13 7.35 8.26
C ILE A 351 6.17 6.16 8.33
N ASP A 352 5.21 6.12 7.41
CA ASP A 352 4.14 5.13 7.41
C ASP A 352 4.30 4.08 6.30
N SER A 353 5.09 4.37 5.27
CA SER A 353 5.32 3.45 4.14
C SER A 353 6.78 3.09 3.90
N VAL A 354 7.01 1.93 3.26
CA VAL A 354 8.36 1.49 2.83
C VAL A 354 8.96 2.48 1.83
N THR A 355 8.12 3.04 0.96
CA THR A 355 8.52 4.07 -0.01
C THR A 355 9.03 5.32 0.71
N GLU A 356 8.26 5.87 1.65
CA GLU A 356 8.68 7.01 2.46
C GLU A 356 9.95 6.72 3.26
N LEU A 357 10.12 5.48 3.76
CA LEU A 357 11.33 5.10 4.48
C LEU A 357 12.57 5.23 3.59
N PHE A 358 12.51 4.74 2.36
CA PHE A 358 13.62 4.87 1.42
C PHE A 358 13.84 6.32 1.01
N ASP A 359 12.76 7.06 0.76
CA ASP A 359 12.85 8.46 0.34
C ASP A 359 13.46 9.33 1.45
N ALA A 360 13.04 9.13 2.71
CA ALA A 360 13.60 9.78 3.88
C ALA A 360 15.05 9.34 4.17
N ALA A 361 15.33 8.03 4.13
CA ALA A 361 16.66 7.50 4.42
C ALA A 361 17.70 8.01 3.40
N ILE A 362 17.36 8.05 2.12
CA ILE A 362 18.23 8.58 1.07
C ILE A 362 18.36 10.10 1.23
N THR A 363 17.25 10.83 1.38
CA THR A 363 17.27 12.29 1.47
C THR A 363 18.07 12.80 2.67
N TYR A 364 17.74 12.33 3.86
CA TYR A 364 18.41 12.76 5.09
C TYR A 364 19.79 12.11 5.23
N GLY A 365 19.98 10.89 4.74
CA GLY A 365 21.29 10.23 4.73
C GLY A 365 22.32 10.98 3.90
N LEU A 366 21.99 11.35 2.65
CA LEU A 366 22.87 12.12 1.78
C LEU A 366 23.17 13.51 2.37
N THR A 367 22.14 14.17 2.90
CA THR A 367 22.29 15.48 3.55
C THR A 367 23.25 15.38 4.75
N ALA A 368 23.06 14.41 5.63
CA ALA A 368 23.88 14.23 6.82
C ALA A 368 25.33 13.90 6.47
N ILE A 369 25.55 12.99 5.51
CA ILE A 369 26.88 12.66 4.98
C ILE A 369 27.56 13.90 4.40
N GLY A 370 26.84 14.66 3.58
CA GLY A 370 27.34 15.88 2.95
C GLY A 370 27.76 16.94 3.97
N VAL A 371 26.89 17.25 4.95
CA VAL A 371 27.20 18.19 6.05
C VAL A 371 28.44 17.73 6.82
N CYS A 372 28.50 16.44 7.18
CA CYS A 372 29.63 15.86 7.92
C CYS A 372 30.95 16.01 7.14
N LEU A 373 30.95 15.73 5.83
CA LEU A 373 32.15 15.83 5.00
C LEU A 373 32.59 17.29 4.73
N VAL A 374 31.65 18.22 4.53
CA VAL A 374 31.98 19.64 4.36
C VAL A 374 32.57 20.21 5.65
N ALA A 375 31.90 19.99 6.78
CA ALA A 375 32.37 20.46 8.09
C ALA A 375 33.62 19.71 8.57
N GLY A 376 33.85 18.49 8.08
CA GLY A 376 34.87 17.58 8.60
C GLY A 376 34.53 17.05 9.99
N LEU A 377 33.26 16.72 10.22
CA LEU A 377 32.69 16.10 11.41
C LEU A 377 32.45 14.61 11.14
N PHE A 378 32.91 13.72 12.03
CA PHE A 378 32.89 12.26 11.88
C PHE A 378 33.36 11.79 10.50
N THR A 379 34.42 12.42 9.98
CA THR A 379 34.85 12.31 8.57
C THR A 379 35.01 10.87 8.14
N ARG A 380 35.61 10.01 8.98
CA ARG A 380 35.82 8.59 8.64
C ARG A 380 34.50 7.83 8.50
N LEU A 381 33.56 8.03 9.42
CA LEU A 381 32.25 7.39 9.36
C LEU A 381 31.44 7.92 8.19
N ALA A 382 31.48 9.23 7.95
CA ALA A 382 30.81 9.86 6.81
C ALA A 382 31.37 9.34 5.46
N CYS A 383 32.69 9.17 5.35
CA CYS A 383 33.33 8.57 4.17
C CYS A 383 32.94 7.10 3.97
N VAL A 384 32.88 6.30 5.05
CA VAL A 384 32.43 4.90 4.96
C VAL A 384 30.95 4.84 4.55
N GLY A 385 30.10 5.67 5.15
CA GLY A 385 28.68 5.76 4.79
C GLY A 385 28.47 6.18 3.33
N ALA A 386 29.18 7.21 2.87
CA ALA A 386 29.20 7.65 1.47
C ALA A 386 29.64 6.52 0.53
N GLY A 387 30.74 5.85 0.87
CA GLY A 387 31.26 4.72 0.09
C GLY A 387 30.26 3.56 0.01
N LEU A 388 29.65 3.16 1.13
CA LEU A 388 28.64 2.09 1.18
C LEU A 388 27.36 2.46 0.41
N PHE A 389 26.92 3.71 0.49
CA PHE A 389 25.80 4.20 -0.32
C PHE A 389 26.13 4.08 -1.82
N LEU A 390 27.32 4.52 -2.24
CA LEU A 390 27.74 4.41 -3.64
C LEU A 390 27.92 2.95 -4.09
N VAL A 391 28.35 2.04 -3.21
CA VAL A 391 28.32 0.60 -3.48
C VAL A 391 26.90 0.16 -3.83
N MET A 392 25.89 0.56 -3.07
CA MET A 392 24.49 0.21 -3.37
C MET A 392 24.02 0.81 -4.69
N VAL A 393 24.40 2.04 -5.02
CA VAL A 393 24.08 2.69 -6.31
C VAL A 393 24.74 1.95 -7.48
N ILE A 394 26.01 1.57 -7.35
CA ILE A 394 26.74 0.82 -8.38
C ILE A 394 26.16 -0.60 -8.53
N LEU A 395 25.79 -1.24 -7.43
CA LEU A 395 25.17 -2.57 -7.45
C LEU A 395 23.77 -2.56 -8.07
N SER A 396 23.01 -1.48 -7.92
CA SER A 396 21.69 -1.37 -8.57
C SER A 396 21.83 -1.13 -10.07
N GLN A 397 22.86 -0.40 -10.52
CA GLN A 397 23.05 -0.06 -11.93
C GLN A 397 24.49 -0.31 -12.42
N PRO A 398 24.96 -1.57 -12.43
CA PRO A 398 26.33 -1.89 -12.82
C PRO A 398 26.60 -1.52 -14.28
N ALA A 399 27.66 -0.75 -14.53
CA ALA A 399 28.11 -0.33 -15.85
C ALA A 399 28.92 -1.42 -16.57
N TRP A 400 28.38 -2.64 -16.62
CA TRP A 400 29.08 -3.80 -17.19
C TRP A 400 28.59 -4.10 -18.62
N PRO A 401 29.48 -4.29 -19.62
CA PRO A 401 29.09 -4.45 -21.03
C PRO A 401 28.12 -5.60 -21.34
N SER A 402 28.15 -6.68 -20.55
CA SER A 402 27.28 -7.85 -20.76
C SER A 402 25.91 -7.74 -20.09
N ILE A 403 25.65 -6.65 -19.35
CA ILE A 403 24.38 -6.38 -18.65
C ILE A 403 23.55 -5.42 -19.48
N TYR A 404 22.31 -5.81 -19.76
CA TYR A 404 21.35 -4.98 -20.48
C TYR A 404 20.37 -4.33 -19.49
N PRO A 405 19.97 -3.06 -19.69
CA PRO A 405 20.32 -2.15 -20.77
C PRO A 405 21.75 -1.60 -20.62
N PRO A 406 22.45 -1.29 -21.74
CA PRO A 406 23.75 -0.62 -21.68
C PRO A 406 23.61 0.75 -21.01
N ALA A 407 24.72 1.29 -20.51
CA ALA A 407 24.73 2.66 -19.99
C ALA A 407 24.31 3.66 -21.08
N PRO A 408 23.51 4.69 -20.75
CA PRO A 408 23.14 5.71 -21.71
C PRO A 408 24.40 6.41 -22.27
N PRO A 409 24.40 6.84 -23.54
CA PRO A 409 25.57 7.46 -24.17
C PRO A 409 26.10 8.69 -23.41
N GLU A 410 25.19 9.42 -22.75
CA GLU A 410 25.44 10.63 -21.95
C GLU A 410 26.32 10.36 -20.72
N ALA A 411 26.28 9.16 -20.17
CA ALA A 411 27.11 8.76 -19.03
C ALA A 411 28.55 8.34 -19.44
N GLY A 412 28.82 8.27 -20.75
CA GLY A 412 30.07 7.77 -21.32
C GLY A 412 30.21 6.24 -21.26
N HIS A 413 31.14 5.69 -22.05
CA HIS A 413 31.46 4.26 -22.06
C HIS A 413 32.35 3.86 -20.87
N ALA A 414 31.86 4.09 -19.65
CA ALA A 414 32.52 3.60 -18.44
C ALA A 414 32.37 2.07 -18.36
N LEU A 415 33.46 1.34 -18.63
CA LEU A 415 33.49 -0.13 -18.60
C LEU A 415 33.44 -0.69 -17.15
N LEU A 416 33.69 0.17 -16.16
CA LEU A 416 33.64 -0.12 -14.72
C LEU A 416 33.75 1.18 -13.88
N VAL A 417 34.55 2.13 -14.38
CA VAL A 417 34.91 3.37 -13.68
C VAL A 417 34.01 4.50 -14.16
N ASP A 418 32.83 4.61 -13.54
CA ASP A 418 31.95 5.76 -13.70
C ASP A 418 32.23 6.82 -12.61
N LYS A 419 31.48 7.93 -12.66
CA LYS A 419 31.57 8.99 -11.64
C LYS A 419 31.36 8.43 -10.23
N ASN A 420 30.37 7.55 -10.06
CA ASN A 420 30.03 6.96 -8.76
C ASN A 420 31.17 6.09 -8.22
N PHE A 421 31.83 5.31 -9.08
CA PHE A 421 32.98 4.49 -8.72
C PHE A 421 34.17 5.33 -8.29
N VAL A 422 34.50 6.39 -9.03
CA VAL A 422 35.60 7.30 -8.67
C VAL A 422 35.33 7.97 -7.32
N GLU A 423 34.11 8.46 -7.11
CA GLU A 423 33.71 9.06 -5.83
C GLU A 423 33.74 8.05 -4.67
N MET A 424 33.34 6.80 -4.91
CA MET A 424 33.38 5.72 -3.93
C MET A 424 34.82 5.40 -3.50
N VAL A 425 35.72 5.23 -4.47
CA VAL A 425 37.15 4.98 -4.19
C VAL A 425 37.76 6.17 -3.44
N ALA A 426 37.43 7.39 -3.83
CA ALA A 426 37.88 8.59 -3.13
C ALA A 426 37.36 8.64 -1.69
N CYS A 427 36.10 8.25 -1.45
CA CYS A 427 35.54 8.15 -0.11
C CYS A 427 36.30 7.12 0.74
N PHE A 428 36.51 5.90 0.24
CA PHE A 428 37.26 4.89 0.99
C PHE A 428 38.72 5.30 1.22
N ALA A 429 39.37 5.92 0.23
CA ALA A 429 40.71 6.48 0.41
C ALA A 429 40.72 7.52 1.54
N LEU A 430 39.80 8.49 1.52
CA LEU A 430 39.66 9.51 2.57
C LEU A 430 39.37 8.89 3.94
N ALA A 431 38.58 7.81 4.02
CA ALA A 431 38.28 7.10 5.26
C ALA A 431 39.54 6.54 5.94
N THR A 432 40.57 6.16 5.18
CA THR A 432 41.86 5.69 5.71
C THR A 432 42.76 6.83 6.21
N THR A 433 42.46 8.08 5.83
CA THR A 433 43.25 9.25 6.21
C THR A 433 42.77 9.88 7.53
N ALA A 434 43.55 10.85 8.02
CA ALA A 434 43.18 11.68 9.18
C ALA A 434 42.72 13.09 8.75
N VAL A 435 42.22 13.27 7.53
CA VAL A 435 41.88 14.58 6.95
C VAL A 435 40.90 15.39 7.80
N GLY A 436 39.96 14.72 8.49
CA GLY A 436 39.07 15.38 9.45
C GLY A 436 39.82 16.14 10.55
N ARG A 437 40.97 15.62 11.00
CA ARG A 437 41.79 16.23 12.06
C ARG A 437 42.70 17.36 11.55
N TRP A 438 42.93 17.45 10.24
CA TRP A 438 43.83 18.44 9.64
C TRP A 438 43.11 19.72 9.20
N GLY A 439 41.83 19.62 8.86
CA GLY A 439 41.03 20.75 8.38
C GLY A 439 39.54 20.55 8.58
N GLY A 440 39.11 20.12 9.77
CA GLY A 440 37.73 19.82 10.08
C GLY A 440 37.42 19.88 11.57
N VAL A 441 36.13 19.83 11.91
CA VAL A 441 35.63 19.88 13.29
C VAL A 441 36.11 18.68 14.13
N ASP A 442 36.45 17.56 13.48
CA ASP A 442 37.06 16.38 14.12
C ASP A 442 38.34 16.70 14.89
N PHE A 443 39.06 17.77 14.52
CA PHE A 443 40.19 18.26 15.30
C PHE A 443 39.77 18.57 16.74
N PHE A 444 38.74 19.40 16.91
CA PHE A 444 38.22 19.83 18.20
C PHE A 444 37.65 18.66 19.01
N LEU A 445 36.88 17.78 18.38
CA LEU A 445 36.35 16.57 19.05
C LEU A 445 37.47 15.67 19.56
N SER A 446 38.51 15.44 18.75
CA SER A 446 39.64 14.62 19.18
C SER A 446 40.43 15.29 20.31
N HIS A 447 40.50 16.62 20.33
CA HIS A 447 41.26 17.38 21.31
C HIS A 447 40.52 17.56 22.64
N TRP A 448 39.23 17.87 22.60
CA TRP A 448 38.42 18.20 23.77
C TRP A 448 37.74 16.99 24.41
N ILE A 449 37.46 15.93 23.65
CA ILE A 449 36.74 14.75 24.16
C ILE A 449 37.64 13.52 24.08
N GLY A 450 38.20 13.23 22.90
CA GLY A 450 38.96 12.00 22.66
C GLY A 450 40.22 11.86 23.52
N ARG A 451 41.06 12.90 23.58
CA ARG A 451 42.28 12.90 24.40
C ARG A 451 42.03 12.82 25.91
N PRO A 452 41.12 13.61 26.52
CA PRO A 452 40.85 13.48 27.96
C PRO A 452 40.15 12.16 28.33
N LEU A 453 39.27 11.62 27.49
CA LEU A 453 38.66 10.30 27.72
C LEU A 453 39.70 9.18 27.63
N ALA A 454 40.58 9.22 26.62
CA ALA A 454 41.67 8.25 26.50
C ALA A 454 42.67 8.34 27.67
N ARG A 455 42.89 9.53 28.24
CA ARG A 455 43.69 9.69 29.47
C ARG A 455 43.02 9.01 30.66
N ARG A 456 41.72 9.24 30.89
CA ARG A 456 40.97 8.59 31.97
C ARG A 456 40.91 7.07 31.84
N LEU A 457 40.66 6.54 30.63
CA LEU A 457 40.65 5.09 30.38
C LEU A 457 42.03 4.44 30.54
N ARG A 458 43.12 5.18 30.28
CA ARG A 458 44.50 4.75 30.57
C ARG A 458 44.83 4.81 32.06
N GLU A 459 44.26 5.76 32.80
CA GLU A 459 44.35 5.86 34.26
C GLU A 459 43.57 4.73 34.96
N GLU A 460 42.44 4.31 34.39
CA GLU A 460 41.58 3.21 34.87
C GLU A 460 42.08 1.81 34.43
N GLY A 461 43.21 1.72 33.72
CA GLY A 461 43.84 0.45 33.35
C GLY A 461 43.14 -0.33 32.23
N ALA A 462 42.15 0.25 31.55
CA ALA A 462 41.35 -0.41 30.51
C ALA A 462 42.05 -0.46 29.13
N VAL A 463 43.15 0.27 28.94
CA VAL A 463 43.90 0.33 27.67
C VAL A 463 45.40 0.19 27.96
N PRO A 464 46.12 -0.78 27.34
CA PRO A 464 47.55 -0.92 27.56
C PRO A 464 48.31 0.35 27.17
N ARG A 465 49.30 0.72 27.98
CA ARG A 465 50.22 1.82 27.66
C ARG A 465 50.99 1.42 26.40
N GLU A 466 50.82 2.17 25.32
CA GLU A 466 51.71 2.05 24.16
C GLU A 466 53.15 2.35 24.60
N PRO A 467 54.15 1.60 24.10
CA PRO A 467 55.57 1.82 24.42
C PRO A 467 56.08 3.17 23.92
#